data_AF-A0A7D9HU72-F1
#
_entry.id   AF-A0A7D9HU72-F1
#
_cell.length_a   1.000
_cell.length_b   1.000
_cell.length_c   1.000
_cell.angle_alpha   90.00
_cell.angle_beta   90.00
_cell.angle_gamma   90.00
#
_symmetry.space_group_name_H-M   'P 1'
#
loop_
_entity.id
_entity.type
_entity.pdbx_description
1 polymer ?
#
loop_
_entity_poly.entity_id
_entity_poly.type
_entity_poly.pdbx_seq_one_letter_code
_entity_poly.pdbx_strand_id
1 'polypeptide(L)'
;MANENFYDILNISKDASPDEIKKAYREKAKQFHPDKNKAPEAAERFKMISKAHEVLSNPAERRKYDDAKRNGFDYDNDNSSWSRPNMADAKEWFETIFNEFRDDSPFSHEAFTTNMRSNETNNFSAHERSKQQNTTRNREFGRSSFSCGQKRKPDFGPDWSSRFENDHSSPSAKKRPRPETCSNSSSNCSSSLPKDAAIERHLEVSLEEIASGCTRKLKIKRTINDERGCCTQEEKLLEIPIKAGWKAGTKLTYPKHGDKYPGREPADIIFILKDKPHSLFTRDSNNNLLHTANVSLKKALLGVSYCIQGLNGRRHDVNVRDIVHPGYVKRYQGEGLPLPKTPSKRGDLIVTFNIEFPTFLSWDQRRVLSDCLPN
;
A
#
# COMPACT_ATOMS: atom_id res chain seq x y z
N MET A 1 -1.57 -37.99 6.27
CA MET A 1 -2.78 -37.27 5.84
C MET A 1 -3.14 -37.84 4.48
N ALA A 2 -4.37 -38.31 4.29
CA ALA A 2 -4.79 -38.92 3.02
C ALA A 2 -4.60 -37.90 1.88
N ASN A 3 -4.18 -38.35 0.68
CA ASN A 3 -4.08 -37.50 -0.51
C ASN A 3 -5.50 -37.03 -0.89
N GLU A 4 -5.94 -35.93 -0.29
CA GLU A 4 -7.23 -35.30 -0.57
C GLU A 4 -7.20 -34.71 -1.98
N ASN A 5 -8.19 -35.03 -2.79
CA ASN A 5 -8.25 -34.55 -4.16
C ASN A 5 -8.65 -33.08 -4.20
N PHE A 6 -8.16 -32.32 -5.19
CA PHE A 6 -8.53 -30.90 -5.33
C PHE A 6 -10.04 -30.70 -5.54
N TYR A 7 -10.71 -31.66 -6.20
CA TYR A 7 -12.17 -31.68 -6.33
C TYR A 7 -12.88 -31.88 -4.98
N ASP A 8 -12.36 -32.75 -4.11
CA ASP A 8 -12.91 -33.00 -2.77
C ASP A 8 -12.64 -31.81 -1.83
N ILE A 9 -11.45 -31.21 -1.95
CA ILE A 9 -11.04 -29.99 -1.23
C ILE A 9 -11.93 -28.80 -1.59
N LEU A 10 -12.48 -28.73 -2.81
CA LEU A 10 -13.48 -27.72 -3.20
C LEU A 10 -14.93 -28.22 -3.08
N ASN A 11 -15.15 -29.50 -2.77
CA ASN A 11 -16.46 -30.16 -2.71
C ASN A 11 -17.27 -29.98 -4.01
N ILE A 12 -16.63 -30.27 -5.14
CA ILE A 12 -17.20 -30.15 -6.48
C ILE A 12 -16.99 -31.46 -7.25
N SER A 13 -17.83 -31.67 -8.28
CA SER A 13 -17.65 -32.81 -9.19
C SER A 13 -16.41 -32.64 -10.08
N LYS A 14 -15.82 -33.76 -10.51
CA LYS A 14 -14.73 -33.79 -11.49
C LYS A 14 -15.11 -33.16 -12.84
N ASP A 15 -16.40 -33.16 -13.16
CA ASP A 15 -16.96 -32.63 -14.41
C ASP A 15 -17.43 -31.17 -14.25
N ALA A 16 -17.11 -30.52 -13.11
CA ALA A 16 -17.57 -29.17 -12.81
C ALA A 16 -17.08 -28.13 -13.84
N SER A 17 -17.96 -27.18 -14.13
CA SER A 17 -17.67 -26.04 -15.00
C SER A 17 -16.69 -25.04 -14.33
N PRO A 18 -15.96 -24.21 -15.09
CA PRO A 18 -15.07 -23.21 -14.51
C PRO A 18 -15.79 -22.23 -13.57
N ASP A 19 -17.07 -21.93 -13.84
CA ASP A 19 -17.87 -21.05 -13.00
C ASP A 19 -18.23 -21.70 -11.65
N GLU A 20 -18.49 -23.02 -11.65
CA GLU A 20 -18.73 -23.80 -10.43
C GLU A 20 -17.48 -23.89 -9.56
N ILE A 21 -16.30 -24.07 -10.18
CA ILE A 21 -15.01 -24.05 -9.48
C ILE A 21 -14.78 -22.70 -8.79
N LYS A 22 -15.02 -21.60 -9.53
CA LYS A 22 -14.89 -20.23 -9.01
C LYS A 22 -15.89 -19.96 -7.88
N LYS A 23 -17.11 -20.47 -7.99
CA LYS A 23 -18.15 -20.34 -6.96
C LYS A 23 -17.78 -21.10 -5.69
N ALA A 24 -17.38 -22.36 -5.80
CA ALA A 24 -17.00 -23.21 -4.67
C ALA A 24 -15.79 -22.64 -3.91
N TYR A 25 -14.79 -22.13 -4.64
CA TYR A 25 -13.66 -21.44 -4.03
C TYR A 25 -14.10 -20.26 -3.16
N ARG A 26 -15.01 -19.42 -3.65
CA ARG A 26 -15.50 -18.24 -2.90
C ARG A 26 -16.25 -18.63 -1.63
N GLU A 27 -17.05 -19.68 -1.68
CA GLU A 27 -17.79 -20.19 -0.52
C GLU A 27 -16.84 -20.72 0.55
N LYS A 28 -15.85 -21.53 0.16
CA LYS A 28 -14.84 -22.06 1.11
C LYS A 28 -13.87 -21.01 1.61
N ALA A 29 -13.46 -20.06 0.77
CA ALA A 29 -12.62 -18.93 1.16
C ALA A 29 -13.31 -18.04 2.21
N LYS A 30 -14.63 -17.84 2.09
CA LYS A 30 -15.42 -17.11 3.10
C LYS A 30 -15.52 -17.87 4.42
N GLN A 31 -15.59 -19.20 4.37
CA GLN A 31 -15.71 -20.07 5.53
C GLN A 31 -14.40 -20.20 6.32
N PHE A 32 -13.27 -20.34 5.61
CA PHE A 32 -11.94 -20.54 6.19
C PHE A 32 -11.08 -19.27 6.19
N HIS A 33 -11.70 -18.09 6.09
CA HIS A 33 -11.00 -16.82 6.14
C HIS A 33 -10.30 -16.64 7.50
N PRO A 34 -9.01 -16.28 7.56
CA PRO A 34 -8.24 -16.19 8.82
C PRO A 34 -8.80 -15.16 9.80
N ASP A 35 -9.53 -14.16 9.30
CA ASP A 35 -10.20 -13.16 10.14
C ASP A 35 -11.51 -13.66 10.77
N LYS A 36 -12.22 -14.57 10.09
CA LYS A 36 -13.48 -15.16 10.59
C LYS A 36 -13.24 -16.44 11.39
N ASN A 37 -12.19 -17.18 11.07
CA ASN A 37 -11.81 -18.41 11.73
C ASN A 37 -10.31 -18.37 12.09
N LYS A 38 -10.03 -18.20 13.39
CA LYS A 38 -8.66 -18.07 13.93
C LYS A 38 -8.02 -19.42 14.29
N ALA A 39 -8.66 -20.55 13.95
CA ALA A 39 -8.10 -21.87 14.21
C ALA A 39 -6.86 -22.12 13.34
N PRO A 40 -5.79 -22.76 13.85
CA PRO A 40 -4.61 -23.09 13.06
C PRO A 40 -4.94 -24.00 11.86
N GLU A 41 -5.91 -24.90 12.03
CA GLU A 41 -6.42 -25.78 10.96
C GLU A 41 -7.11 -25.00 9.82
N ALA A 42 -7.70 -23.83 10.10
CA ALA A 42 -8.36 -23.03 9.07
C ALA A 42 -7.35 -22.42 8.09
N ALA A 43 -6.18 -22.02 8.59
CA ALA A 43 -5.10 -21.51 7.76
C ALA A 43 -4.54 -22.61 6.84
N GLU A 44 -4.39 -23.84 7.34
CA GLU A 44 -3.94 -24.99 6.54
C GLU A 44 -4.96 -25.38 5.47
N ARG A 45 -6.25 -25.43 5.82
CA ARG A 45 -7.32 -25.68 4.85
C ARG A 45 -7.39 -24.60 3.78
N PHE A 46 -7.22 -23.34 4.16
CA PHE A 46 -7.26 -22.23 3.21
C PHE A 46 -6.09 -22.27 2.20
N LYS A 47 -4.91 -22.72 2.62
CA LYS A 47 -3.79 -23.00 1.70
C LYS A 47 -4.15 -24.06 0.68
N MET A 48 -4.75 -25.18 1.12
CA MET A 48 -5.18 -26.27 0.23
C MET A 48 -6.29 -25.82 -0.74
N ILE A 49 -7.28 -25.05 -0.27
CA ILE A 49 -8.36 -24.48 -1.09
C ILE A 49 -7.81 -23.58 -2.21
N SER A 50 -6.79 -22.78 -1.90
CA SER A 50 -6.17 -21.88 -2.87
C SER A 50 -5.34 -22.63 -3.91
N LYS A 51 -4.57 -23.64 -3.48
CA LYS A 51 -3.83 -24.55 -4.38
C LYS A 51 -4.79 -25.28 -5.34
N ALA A 52 -5.89 -25.81 -4.80
CA ALA A 52 -6.91 -26.49 -5.60
C ALA A 52 -7.51 -25.57 -6.67
N HIS A 53 -7.82 -24.32 -6.33
CA HIS A 53 -8.35 -23.37 -7.30
C HIS A 53 -7.34 -22.99 -8.39
N GLU A 54 -6.07 -22.75 -8.05
CA GLU A 54 -5.03 -22.42 -9.06
C GLU A 54 -4.91 -23.50 -10.13
N VAL A 55 -4.81 -24.77 -9.70
CA VAL A 55 -4.67 -25.92 -10.60
C VAL A 55 -5.95 -26.14 -11.40
N LEU A 56 -7.12 -26.05 -10.77
CA LEU A 56 -8.39 -26.33 -11.44
C LEU A 56 -8.93 -25.15 -12.28
N SER A 57 -8.49 -23.92 -12.02
CA SER A 57 -8.95 -22.72 -12.74
C SER A 57 -8.39 -22.63 -14.16
N ASN A 58 -7.18 -23.14 -14.40
CA ASN A 58 -6.58 -23.14 -15.74
C ASN A 58 -6.85 -24.50 -16.43
N PRO A 59 -7.52 -24.54 -17.60
CA PRO A 59 -7.79 -25.79 -18.32
C PRO A 59 -6.56 -26.65 -18.61
N ALA A 60 -5.40 -26.02 -18.86
CA ALA A 60 -4.16 -26.72 -19.12
C ALA A 60 -3.58 -27.38 -17.87
N GLU A 61 -3.62 -26.70 -16.72
CA GLU A 61 -3.15 -27.22 -15.43
C GLU A 61 -4.11 -28.27 -14.86
N ARG A 62 -5.42 -28.06 -15.01
CA ARG A 62 -6.46 -29.04 -14.66
C ARG A 62 -6.23 -30.36 -15.38
N ARG A 63 -5.95 -30.29 -16.70
CA ARG A 63 -5.65 -31.47 -17.50
C ARG A 63 -4.39 -32.20 -17.02
N LYS A 64 -3.31 -31.46 -16.72
CA LYS A 64 -2.07 -32.07 -16.19
C LYS A 64 -2.32 -32.77 -14.85
N TYR A 65 -3.12 -32.17 -13.98
CA TYR A 65 -3.51 -32.77 -12.70
C TYR A 65 -4.33 -34.05 -12.90
N ASP A 66 -5.33 -34.01 -13.78
CA ASP A 66 -6.17 -35.17 -14.09
C ASP A 66 -5.34 -36.31 -14.72
N ASP A 67 -4.41 -35.98 -15.62
CA ASP A 67 -3.50 -36.92 -16.27
C ASP A 67 -2.50 -37.54 -15.26
N ALA A 68 -1.93 -36.72 -14.37
CA ALA A 68 -1.02 -37.18 -13.31
C ALA A 68 -1.73 -38.17 -12.37
N LYS A 69 -2.95 -37.83 -11.94
CA LYS A 69 -3.76 -38.65 -11.06
C LYS A 69 -4.21 -39.95 -11.72
N ARG A 70 -4.52 -39.94 -13.01
CA ARG A 70 -4.83 -41.15 -13.79
C ARG A 70 -3.64 -42.09 -13.89
N ASN A 71 -2.43 -41.55 -13.98
CA ASN A 71 -1.19 -42.30 -14.10
C ASN A 71 -0.60 -42.73 -12.74
N GLY A 72 -1.30 -42.46 -11.63
CA GLY A 72 -0.83 -42.78 -10.29
C GLY A 72 0.37 -41.96 -9.83
N PHE A 73 0.63 -40.83 -10.48
CA PHE A 73 1.65 -39.88 -10.04
C PHE A 73 1.05 -38.95 -9.00
N ASP A 74 1.66 -38.92 -7.82
CA ASP A 74 1.34 -37.91 -6.82
C ASP A 74 1.69 -36.54 -7.40
N TYR A 75 0.66 -35.73 -7.61
CA TYR A 75 0.81 -34.31 -7.94
C TYR A 75 1.17 -33.55 -6.66
N ASP A 76 2.25 -33.97 -6.00
CA ASP A 76 2.62 -33.43 -4.71
C ASP A 76 4.14 -33.34 -4.47
N ASN A 77 4.50 -32.11 -4.11
CA ASN A 77 5.19 -31.84 -2.85
C ASN A 77 6.73 -31.92 -2.84
N ASP A 78 7.40 -31.31 -3.83
CA ASP A 78 8.70 -30.68 -3.54
C ASP A 78 8.99 -29.47 -4.45
N ASN A 79 9.08 -28.31 -3.81
CA ASN A 79 9.81 -27.10 -4.19
C ASN A 79 10.12 -26.82 -5.70
N SER A 80 9.15 -26.31 -6.48
CA SER A 80 9.46 -25.41 -7.60
C SER A 80 8.23 -24.65 -8.13
N SER A 81 8.40 -23.35 -8.39
CA SER A 81 7.43 -22.37 -8.92
C SER A 81 6.40 -21.77 -7.95
N TRP A 82 6.64 -21.80 -6.65
CA TRP A 82 6.12 -20.78 -5.73
C TRP A 82 7.32 -20.05 -5.10
N SER A 83 8.05 -19.26 -5.90
CA SER A 83 8.99 -18.28 -5.33
C SER A 83 8.19 -17.19 -4.64
N ARG A 84 7.84 -17.42 -3.37
CA ARG A 84 7.26 -16.41 -2.48
C ARG A 84 8.07 -16.32 -1.19
N PRO A 85 8.19 -15.13 -0.59
CA PRO A 85 8.98 -14.93 0.62
C PRO A 85 8.39 -15.71 1.79
N ASN A 86 9.25 -16.14 2.71
CA ASN A 86 8.86 -16.67 4.01
C ASN A 86 8.07 -15.59 4.77
N MET A 87 6.74 -15.68 4.79
CA MET A 87 5.87 -14.65 5.35
C MET A 87 4.99 -15.28 6.42
N ALA A 88 5.24 -14.88 7.67
CA ALA A 88 4.61 -15.44 8.87
C ALA A 88 3.12 -15.06 9.03
N ASP A 89 2.52 -14.38 8.06
CA ASP A 89 1.18 -13.82 8.21
C ASP A 89 0.25 -14.12 7.02
N ALA A 90 -0.69 -15.05 7.23
CA ALA A 90 -1.68 -15.47 6.24
C ALA A 90 -2.63 -14.34 5.81
N LYS A 91 -2.72 -13.26 6.59
CA LYS A 91 -3.56 -12.08 6.31
C LYS A 91 -3.04 -11.23 5.15
N GLU A 92 -1.72 -11.00 5.07
CA GLU A 92 -1.12 -10.17 4.00
C GLU A 92 -1.06 -10.91 2.65
N TRP A 93 -0.88 -12.23 2.69
CA TRP A 93 -0.98 -13.08 1.50
C TRP A 93 -2.39 -13.09 0.91
N PHE A 94 -3.42 -13.13 1.78
CA PHE A 94 -4.82 -13.07 1.38
C PHE A 94 -5.15 -11.76 0.65
N GLU A 95 -4.78 -10.60 1.22
CA GLU A 95 -4.99 -9.28 0.60
C GLU A 95 -4.30 -9.14 -0.77
N THR A 96 -3.17 -9.82 -0.97
CA THR A 96 -2.43 -9.76 -2.25
C THR A 96 -3.12 -10.58 -3.35
N ILE A 97 -3.50 -11.82 -3.07
CA ILE A 97 -4.19 -12.69 -4.06
C ILE A 97 -5.60 -12.19 -4.36
N PHE A 98 -6.32 -11.68 -3.36
CA PHE A 98 -7.68 -11.16 -3.55
C PHE A 98 -7.71 -9.82 -4.31
N ASN A 99 -6.62 -9.03 -4.26
CA ASN A 99 -6.48 -7.82 -5.07
C ASN A 99 -5.99 -8.08 -6.51
N GLU A 100 -5.40 -9.24 -6.78
CA GLU A 100 -4.89 -9.65 -8.11
C GLU A 100 -5.98 -10.27 -9.01
N PHE A 101 -7.04 -10.86 -8.43
CA PHE A 101 -8.18 -11.44 -9.16
C PHE A 101 -9.26 -10.43 -9.60
N ARG A 102 -8.93 -9.13 -9.63
CA ARG A 102 -9.89 -8.02 -9.78
C ARG A 102 -10.19 -7.61 -11.22
N ASP A 103 -9.47 -8.17 -12.19
CA ASP A 103 -9.48 -7.65 -13.57
C ASP A 103 -10.37 -8.39 -14.58
N ASP A 104 -11.04 -9.52 -14.25
CA ASP A 104 -12.04 -10.11 -15.16
C ASP A 104 -13.28 -10.76 -14.46
N SER A 105 -14.46 -10.12 -14.65
CA SER A 105 -15.85 -10.64 -14.48
C SER A 105 -16.57 -10.51 -13.10
N PRO A 106 -17.93 -10.39 -13.05
CA PRO A 106 -18.77 -9.22 -12.92
C PRO A 106 -19.37 -9.15 -11.49
N PHE A 107 -18.55 -8.91 -10.47
CA PHE A 107 -19.02 -8.76 -9.09
C PHE A 107 -18.74 -7.34 -8.62
N SER A 108 -19.51 -6.39 -9.17
CA SER A 108 -19.58 -5.03 -8.66
C SER A 108 -20.25 -5.01 -7.28
N HIS A 109 -19.42 -4.64 -6.31
CA HIS A 109 -19.62 -4.03 -5.00
C HIS A 109 -21.02 -3.50 -4.57
N GLU A 110 -22.10 -4.27 -4.67
CA GLU A 110 -23.39 -3.92 -4.01
C GLU A 110 -24.05 -5.03 -3.17
N ALA A 111 -23.39 -6.17 -2.94
CA ALA A 111 -24.02 -7.27 -2.18
C ALA A 111 -23.20 -7.88 -1.02
N PHE A 112 -21.95 -7.47 -0.76
CA PHE A 112 -21.16 -8.03 0.35
C PHE A 112 -20.98 -7.09 1.55
N THR A 113 -21.33 -5.81 1.44
CA THR A 113 -21.24 -4.81 2.53
C THR A 113 -22.61 -4.23 2.93
N THR A 114 -23.69 -4.58 2.25
CA THR A 114 -25.03 -3.98 2.42
C THR A 114 -26.02 -4.79 3.25
N ASN A 115 -25.60 -5.88 3.93
CA ASN A 115 -26.45 -6.53 4.94
C ASN A 115 -25.94 -6.37 6.38
N MET A 116 -25.27 -5.25 6.66
CA MET A 116 -24.88 -4.82 8.00
C MET A 116 -25.56 -3.49 8.37
N ARG A 117 -26.87 -3.35 8.06
CA ARG A 117 -27.77 -2.40 8.75
C ARG A 117 -29.22 -2.57 8.29
N SER A 118 -29.97 -3.48 8.93
CA SER A 118 -31.39 -3.26 9.33
C SER A 118 -32.09 -4.59 9.66
N ASN A 119 -32.88 -4.54 10.74
CA ASN A 119 -33.90 -5.49 11.20
C ASN A 119 -33.47 -6.82 11.85
N GLU A 120 -33.17 -6.73 13.14
CA GLU A 120 -33.79 -7.62 14.13
C GLU A 120 -34.84 -6.79 14.89
N THR A 121 -36.01 -7.25 15.32
CA THR A 121 -36.96 -8.32 14.98
C THR A 121 -38.18 -7.99 15.84
N ASN A 122 -39.40 -8.09 15.30
CA ASN A 122 -40.62 -8.16 16.12
C ASN A 122 -41.09 -9.62 16.15
N ASN A 123 -41.24 -10.14 17.38
CA ASN A 123 -42.11 -11.22 17.86
C ASN A 123 -41.97 -12.66 17.34
N PHE A 124 -41.69 -13.62 18.25
CA PHE A 124 -42.73 -14.53 18.80
C PHE A 124 -42.25 -15.37 20.03
N SER A 125 -42.94 -15.13 21.16
CA SER A 125 -43.49 -16.00 22.22
C SER A 125 -42.79 -17.22 22.88
N ALA A 126 -42.83 -17.16 24.23
CA ALA A 126 -43.01 -18.20 25.29
C ALA A 126 -41.95 -19.32 25.44
N HIS A 127 -41.50 -19.74 26.64
CA HIS A 127 -42.20 -19.99 27.91
C HIS A 127 -41.22 -19.92 29.13
N GLU A 128 -41.73 -19.43 30.28
CA GLU A 128 -41.39 -19.67 31.72
C GLU A 128 -40.08 -20.40 32.12
N ARG A 129 -39.32 -20.04 33.19
CA ARG A 129 -39.75 -19.93 34.61
C ARG A 129 -38.63 -19.36 35.53
N SER A 130 -39.03 -18.41 36.40
CA SER A 130 -38.65 -18.19 37.81
C SER A 130 -37.21 -17.93 38.31
N LYS A 131 -37.06 -16.72 38.89
CA LYS A 131 -36.72 -16.35 40.30
C LYS A 131 -35.27 -16.06 40.74
N GLN A 132 -35.23 -15.08 41.68
CA GLN A 132 -34.21 -14.62 42.64
C GLN A 132 -33.24 -13.53 42.11
N GLN A 133 -33.40 -12.24 42.44
CA GLN A 133 -33.30 -11.51 43.73
C GLN A 133 -31.99 -11.70 44.50
N ASN A 134 -31.32 -10.55 44.73
CA ASN A 134 -30.47 -10.12 45.87
C ASN A 134 -29.08 -9.60 45.43
N THR A 135 -28.36 -8.67 46.07
CA THR A 135 -28.56 -7.61 47.08
C THR A 135 -27.18 -6.96 47.27
N THR A 136 -27.11 -5.62 47.34
CA THR A 136 -26.40 -4.80 48.36
C THR A 136 -24.88 -4.93 48.68
N ARG A 137 -24.29 -3.73 48.91
CA ARG A 137 -23.17 -3.34 49.83
C ARG A 137 -21.72 -3.59 49.36
N ASN A 138 -20.80 -2.62 49.27
CA ASN A 138 -20.31 -1.49 50.11
C ASN A 138 -19.15 -1.87 51.07
N ARG A 139 -18.16 -0.95 51.19
CA ARG A 139 -16.96 -0.85 52.07
C ARG A 139 -15.66 -1.51 51.59
N GLU A 140 -14.53 -0.81 51.45
CA GLU A 140 -13.69 0.02 52.37
C GLU A 140 -12.72 -0.78 53.26
N PHE A 141 -11.51 -0.20 53.43
CA PHE A 141 -10.34 -0.57 54.25
C PHE A 141 -9.55 -1.80 53.78
N GLY A 142 -8.20 -1.86 53.76
CA GLY A 142 -7.16 -1.01 54.30
C GLY A 142 -6.02 -1.90 54.86
N ARG A 143 -4.77 -1.67 54.42
CA ARG A 143 -3.47 -1.96 55.10
C ARG A 143 -3.08 -3.45 55.37
N SER A 144 -1.99 -3.93 54.74
CA SER A 144 -0.60 -4.14 55.29
C SER A 144 -0.50 -5.33 56.29
N SER A 145 0.43 -6.29 56.27
CA SER A 145 1.84 -6.40 55.86
C SER A 145 2.23 -7.89 55.88
N PHE A 146 3.24 -8.33 55.13
CA PHE A 146 4.35 -9.19 55.61
C PHE A 146 5.48 -9.22 54.57
N SER A 147 6.71 -9.20 55.08
CA SER A 147 7.98 -8.90 54.42
C SER A 147 8.83 -10.14 54.13
N CYS A 148 9.59 -10.14 53.02
CA CYS A 148 10.97 -10.69 52.84
C CYS A 148 11.34 -10.50 51.34
N GLY A 149 12.47 -9.97 50.85
CA GLY A 149 13.77 -9.60 51.40
C GLY A 149 14.55 -8.67 50.43
N GLN A 150 15.75 -8.28 50.86
CA GLN A 150 16.64 -7.17 50.50
C GLN A 150 17.23 -7.19 49.06
N LYS A 151 17.28 -6.05 48.33
CA LYS A 151 18.44 -5.12 48.05
C LYS A 151 19.68 -5.82 47.42
N ARG A 152 20.32 -5.38 46.32
CA ARG A 152 20.70 -4.02 45.84
C ARG A 152 21.26 -4.04 44.39
N LYS A 153 21.19 -2.85 43.77
CA LYS A 153 21.73 -2.31 42.49
C LYS A 153 23.30 -2.23 42.46
N PRO A 154 24.00 -1.97 41.33
CA PRO A 154 24.04 -0.63 40.71
C PRO A 154 24.21 -0.50 39.18
N ASP A 155 23.94 0.72 38.73
CA ASP A 155 24.05 1.34 37.40
C ASP A 155 25.52 1.62 36.99
N PHE A 156 25.81 1.89 35.70
CA PHE A 156 26.67 2.99 35.18
C PHE A 156 26.89 2.87 33.64
N GLY A 157 26.68 3.97 32.91
CA GLY A 157 27.40 4.31 31.65
C GLY A 157 28.20 5.61 31.88
N PRO A 158 28.55 6.44 30.88
CA PRO A 158 28.93 6.21 29.48
C PRO A 158 30.27 6.92 29.07
N ASP A 159 30.62 6.81 27.78
CA ASP A 159 31.43 7.72 26.92
C ASP A 159 32.98 7.74 27.00
N TRP A 160 33.67 7.66 25.84
CA TRP A 160 34.52 8.71 25.25
C TRP A 160 35.35 8.22 24.04
N SER A 161 35.77 9.22 23.26
CA SER A 161 36.45 9.27 21.98
C SER A 161 37.99 9.19 21.98
N SER A 162 38.56 8.64 20.89
CA SER A 162 39.78 9.07 20.16
C SER A 162 41.22 8.84 20.69
N ARG A 163 42.10 8.58 19.70
CA ARG A 163 43.59 8.68 19.60
C ARG A 163 44.48 7.53 20.10
N PHE A 164 45.20 6.88 19.16
CA PHE A 164 46.64 7.14 18.90
C PHE A 164 47.13 6.49 17.59
N GLU A 165 48.10 7.14 16.95
CA GLU A 165 48.75 6.87 15.65
C GLU A 165 49.96 5.90 15.71
N ASN A 166 50.27 5.28 14.55
CA ASN A 166 51.58 4.88 13.97
C ASN A 166 52.46 3.83 14.74
N ASP A 167 53.26 2.92 14.16
CA ASP A 167 53.92 2.82 12.85
C ASP A 167 54.51 1.39 12.58
N HIS A 168 54.60 1.00 11.30
CA HIS A 168 55.68 0.27 10.58
C HIS A 168 55.94 -1.27 10.66
N SER A 169 56.00 -1.85 9.43
CA SER A 169 56.94 -2.87 8.88
C SER A 169 56.57 -4.38 8.79
N SER A 170 56.70 -4.88 7.54
CA SER A 170 56.73 -6.28 7.01
C SER A 170 57.96 -7.09 7.52
N PRO A 171 58.18 -8.42 7.24
CA PRO A 171 57.73 -9.24 6.08
C PRO A 171 57.48 -10.78 6.23
N SER A 172 57.00 -11.38 5.13
CA SER A 172 57.26 -12.74 4.59
C SER A 172 56.77 -14.02 5.31
N ALA A 173 55.89 -14.80 4.66
CA ALA A 173 56.05 -16.25 4.49
C ALA A 173 55.09 -16.85 3.43
N LYS A 174 55.64 -17.81 2.67
CA LYS A 174 55.12 -18.49 1.46
C LYS A 174 54.09 -19.59 1.78
N LYS A 175 53.15 -19.86 0.86
CA LYS A 175 52.90 -21.23 0.30
C LYS A 175 51.91 -21.23 -0.88
N ARG A 176 52.28 -22.01 -1.90
CA ARG A 176 51.61 -22.25 -3.20
C ARG A 176 50.40 -23.20 -3.08
N PRO A 177 49.46 -23.23 -4.05
CA PRO A 177 48.25 -24.06 -4.03
C PRO A 177 48.47 -25.47 -4.61
N ARG A 178 47.58 -26.41 -4.26
CA ARG A 178 47.48 -27.78 -4.78
C ARG A 178 46.17 -27.93 -5.58
N PRO A 179 46.11 -28.67 -6.71
CA PRO A 179 45.00 -28.58 -7.66
C PRO A 179 44.19 -29.89 -7.79
N GLU A 180 42.86 -29.84 -7.64
CA GLU A 180 41.90 -30.89 -8.06
C GLU A 180 40.52 -30.20 -8.13
N THR A 181 39.56 -30.45 -9.01
CA THR A 181 39.37 -31.27 -10.22
C THR A 181 38.10 -30.71 -10.86
N CYS A 182 38.07 -30.54 -12.18
CA CYS A 182 36.92 -29.99 -12.89
C CYS A 182 35.88 -31.10 -13.14
N SER A 183 34.69 -30.98 -12.57
CA SER A 183 33.52 -31.77 -12.94
C SER A 183 32.61 -30.93 -13.84
N ASN A 184 32.55 -31.31 -15.11
CA ASN A 184 31.63 -30.76 -16.10
C ASN A 184 30.19 -31.10 -15.70
N SER A 185 29.41 -30.08 -15.37
CA SER A 185 27.96 -30.12 -15.49
C SER A 185 27.55 -29.11 -16.56
N SER A 186 27.16 -29.64 -17.71
CA SER A 186 26.57 -28.91 -18.83
C SER A 186 25.18 -28.43 -18.43
N SER A 187 25.10 -27.28 -17.77
CA SER A 187 23.87 -26.52 -17.61
C SER A 187 23.74 -25.52 -18.76
N ASN A 188 22.75 -25.75 -19.62
CA ASN A 188 22.29 -24.78 -20.62
C ASN A 188 22.04 -23.42 -19.93
N CYS A 189 22.97 -22.49 -20.11
CA CYS A 189 22.85 -21.12 -19.63
C CYS A 189 22.20 -20.27 -20.72
N SER A 190 20.99 -19.78 -20.46
CA SER A 190 20.50 -18.59 -21.16
C SER A 190 21.41 -17.43 -20.75
N SER A 191 22.41 -17.12 -21.58
CA SER A 191 23.44 -16.13 -21.29
C SER A 191 22.87 -14.71 -21.35
N SER A 192 22.21 -14.24 -20.29
CA SER A 192 21.96 -12.82 -20.08
C SER A 192 23.23 -12.15 -19.58
N LEU A 193 23.73 -11.16 -20.31
CA LEU A 193 24.91 -10.39 -19.89
C LEU A 193 24.64 -9.67 -18.56
N PRO A 194 25.66 -9.42 -17.72
CA PRO A 194 25.51 -8.64 -16.50
C PRO A 194 24.93 -7.25 -16.80
N LYS A 195 23.92 -6.84 -16.03
CA LYS A 195 23.20 -5.58 -16.19
C LYS A 195 23.53 -4.63 -15.05
N ASP A 196 23.73 -3.35 -15.38
CA ASP A 196 23.98 -2.30 -14.39
C ASP A 196 22.70 -1.86 -13.68
N ALA A 197 22.86 -1.24 -12.50
CA ALA A 197 21.74 -0.77 -11.69
C ALA A 197 20.87 0.24 -12.44
N ALA A 198 19.55 0.18 -12.23
CA ALA A 198 18.63 1.09 -12.89
C ALA A 198 18.84 2.54 -12.43
N ILE A 199 18.84 3.47 -13.38
CA ILE A 199 19.01 4.89 -13.14
C ILE A 199 17.64 5.48 -12.79
N GLU A 200 17.45 5.91 -11.55
CA GLU A 200 16.22 6.60 -11.13
C GLU A 200 16.27 8.09 -11.47
N ARG A 201 15.18 8.62 -12.04
CA ARG A 201 15.03 10.04 -12.38
C ARG A 201 13.67 10.53 -11.90
N HIS A 202 13.63 11.71 -11.28
CA HIS A 202 12.37 12.33 -10.89
C HIS A 202 11.75 13.10 -12.05
N LEU A 203 10.45 12.89 -12.25
CA LEU A 203 9.67 13.61 -13.25
C LEU A 203 8.63 14.49 -12.55
N GLU A 204 8.91 15.79 -12.48
CA GLU A 204 8.06 16.78 -11.80
C GLU A 204 6.93 17.26 -12.70
N VAL A 205 5.69 16.88 -12.41
CA VAL A 205 4.52 17.17 -13.25
C VAL A 205 3.56 18.08 -12.48
N SER A 206 2.99 19.07 -13.18
CA SER A 206 2.06 19.99 -12.54
C SER A 206 0.69 19.34 -12.28
N LEU A 207 -0.09 19.89 -11.34
CA LEU A 207 -1.41 19.34 -11.03
C LEU A 207 -2.39 19.49 -12.22
N GLU A 208 -2.24 20.53 -13.04
CA GLU A 208 -3.02 20.77 -14.26
C GLU A 208 -2.69 19.75 -15.35
N GLU A 209 -1.39 19.43 -15.52
CA GLU A 209 -0.91 18.38 -16.41
C GLU A 209 -1.44 17.01 -15.97
N ILE A 210 -1.48 16.74 -14.66
CA ILE A 210 -2.06 15.50 -14.11
C ILE A 210 -3.58 15.48 -14.25
N ALA A 211 -4.25 16.63 -14.21
CA ALA A 211 -5.70 16.71 -14.36
C ALA A 211 -6.17 16.41 -15.78
N SER A 212 -5.42 16.87 -16.79
CA SER A 212 -5.74 16.68 -18.21
C SER A 212 -5.12 15.43 -18.82
N GLY A 213 -3.97 14.99 -18.29
CA GLY A 213 -3.10 14.01 -18.92
C GLY A 213 -2.25 14.66 -20.02
N CYS A 214 -0.96 14.36 -20.05
CA CYS A 214 -0.03 14.97 -21.00
C CYS A 214 1.04 13.96 -21.45
N THR A 215 1.70 14.24 -22.58
CA THR A 215 2.90 13.48 -22.99
C THR A 215 4.10 14.38 -22.84
N ARG A 216 5.03 14.01 -21.97
CA ARG A 216 6.27 14.77 -21.77
C ARG A 216 7.39 14.21 -22.61
N LYS A 217 8.06 15.07 -23.36
CA LYS A 217 9.23 14.71 -24.17
C LYS A 217 10.50 15.10 -23.41
N LEU A 218 11.36 14.13 -23.13
CA LEU A 218 12.61 14.33 -22.41
C LEU A 218 13.78 13.89 -23.28
N LYS A 219 14.83 14.72 -23.32
CA LYS A 219 16.09 14.33 -23.95
C LYS A 219 16.93 13.55 -22.94
N ILE A 220 17.22 12.31 -23.27
CA ILE A 220 18.08 11.44 -22.48
C ILE A 220 19.42 11.39 -23.19
N LYS A 221 20.50 11.66 -22.44
CA LYS A 221 21.86 11.48 -22.90
C LYS A 221 22.34 10.12 -22.43
N ARG A 222 22.77 9.30 -23.37
CA ARG A 222 23.33 7.98 -23.12
C ARG A 222 24.79 7.99 -23.57
N THR A 223 25.67 7.50 -22.71
CA THR A 223 27.08 7.30 -23.04
C THR A 223 27.27 5.88 -23.55
N ILE A 224 27.92 5.74 -24.71
CA ILE A 224 28.30 4.46 -25.30
C ILE A 224 29.83 4.37 -25.25
N ASN A 225 30.32 3.41 -24.48
CA ASN A 225 31.75 3.13 -24.39
C ASN A 225 32.09 2.02 -25.38
N ASP A 226 32.89 2.33 -26.40
CA ASP A 226 33.41 1.33 -27.33
C ASP A 226 34.65 0.62 -26.75
N GLU A 227 34.93 -0.59 -27.22
CA GLU A 227 36.08 -1.41 -26.83
C GLU A 227 37.44 -0.73 -27.08
N ARG A 228 37.46 0.33 -27.88
CA ARG A 228 38.64 1.16 -28.18
C ARG A 228 38.87 2.30 -27.17
N GLY A 229 38.06 2.39 -26.11
CA GLY A 229 38.13 3.47 -25.12
C GLY A 229 37.56 4.81 -25.59
N CYS A 230 36.88 4.84 -26.73
CA CYS A 230 36.19 6.03 -27.23
C CYS A 230 34.78 6.10 -26.61
N CYS A 231 34.46 7.24 -26.01
CA CYS A 231 33.14 7.50 -25.42
C CYS A 231 32.34 8.36 -26.40
N THR A 232 31.25 7.82 -26.95
CA THR A 232 30.31 8.59 -27.76
C THR A 232 29.06 8.88 -26.94
N GLN A 233 28.55 10.12 -27.03
CA GLN A 233 27.28 10.49 -26.42
C GLN A 233 26.17 10.47 -27.47
N GLU A 234 25.13 9.69 -27.19
CA GLU A 234 23.92 9.63 -28.01
C GLU A 234 22.79 10.36 -27.27
N GLU A 235 22.15 11.33 -27.94
CA GLU A 235 20.96 11.99 -27.40
C GLU A 235 19.71 11.36 -28.03
N LYS A 236 18.84 10.80 -27.19
CA LYS A 236 17.56 10.22 -27.62
C LYS A 236 16.40 10.96 -26.98
N LEU A 237 15.40 11.33 -27.79
CA LEU A 237 14.14 11.88 -27.30
C LEU A 237 13.24 10.74 -26.82
N LEU A 238 12.87 10.76 -25.55
CA LEU A 238 11.92 9.83 -24.97
C LEU A 238 10.58 10.51 -24.73
N GLU A 239 9.50 9.88 -25.18
CA GLU A 239 8.13 10.34 -24.95
C GLU A 239 7.51 9.57 -23.78
N ILE A 240 7.13 10.28 -22.73
CA ILE A 240 6.57 9.74 -21.50
C ILE A 240 5.09 10.12 -21.42
N PRO A 241 4.17 9.17 -21.70
CA PRO A 241 2.74 9.42 -21.55
C PRO A 241 2.36 9.42 -20.08
N ILE A 242 1.83 10.53 -19.58
CA ILE A 242 1.32 10.68 -18.22
C ILE A 242 -0.21 10.70 -18.31
N LYS A 243 -0.85 9.62 -17.85
CA LYS A 243 -2.32 9.55 -17.86
C LYS A 243 -2.91 10.42 -16.75
N ALA A 244 -4.10 10.93 -17.01
CA ALA A 244 -4.82 11.75 -16.05
C ALA A 244 -5.04 11.01 -14.72
N GLY A 245 -4.78 11.69 -13.60
CA GLY A 245 -5.03 11.16 -12.25
C GLY A 245 -3.95 10.23 -11.69
N TRP A 246 -2.84 10.01 -12.41
CA TRP A 246 -1.70 9.24 -11.90
C TRP A 246 -1.16 9.79 -10.59
N LYS A 247 -0.88 8.91 -9.63
CA LYS A 247 -0.41 9.27 -8.29
C LYS A 247 1.08 9.60 -8.30
N ALA A 248 1.50 10.51 -7.44
CA ALA A 248 2.92 10.70 -7.14
C ALA A 248 3.55 9.37 -6.69
N GLY A 249 4.78 9.11 -7.12
CA GLY A 249 5.49 7.86 -6.89
C GLY A 249 5.29 6.79 -7.96
N THR A 250 4.40 7.01 -8.95
CA THR A 250 4.25 6.08 -10.09
C THR A 250 5.60 5.92 -10.81
N LYS A 251 6.08 4.68 -10.92
CA LYS A 251 7.36 4.34 -11.56
C LYS A 251 7.14 3.93 -13.02
N LEU A 252 7.85 4.56 -13.93
CA LEU A 252 7.87 4.23 -15.36
C LEU A 252 9.25 3.70 -15.75
N THR A 253 9.32 2.42 -16.09
CA THR A 253 10.57 1.76 -16.47
C THR A 253 10.75 1.78 -17.98
N TYR A 254 11.88 2.30 -18.44
CA TYR A 254 12.30 2.30 -19.84
C TYR A 254 13.54 1.42 -19.98
N PRO A 255 13.36 0.19 -20.51
CA PRO A 255 14.43 -0.79 -20.52
C PRO A 255 15.55 -0.40 -21.48
N LYS A 256 16.80 -0.64 -21.10
CA LYS A 256 18.00 -0.43 -21.94
C LYS A 256 18.23 1.02 -22.43
N HIS A 257 17.68 2.02 -21.72
CA HIS A 257 17.81 3.44 -22.06
C HIS A 257 18.96 4.16 -21.33
N GLY A 258 19.65 3.50 -20.39
CA GLY A 258 20.83 4.02 -19.68
C GLY A 258 22.14 3.79 -20.43
N ASP A 259 23.26 4.10 -19.78
CA ASP A 259 24.61 3.99 -20.34
C ASP A 259 24.95 2.55 -20.77
N LYS A 260 25.74 2.42 -21.86
CA LYS A 260 26.16 1.13 -22.42
C LYS A 260 27.67 0.96 -22.25
N TYR A 261 28.04 -0.09 -21.55
CA TYR A 261 29.42 -0.54 -21.41
C TYR A 261 29.69 -1.79 -22.27
N PRO A 262 30.93 -1.99 -22.75
CA PRO A 262 31.30 -3.18 -23.51
C PRO A 262 31.13 -4.43 -22.64
N GLY A 263 30.51 -5.48 -23.21
CA GLY A 263 30.21 -6.72 -22.51
C GLY A 263 29.06 -6.67 -21.49
N ARG A 264 28.30 -5.57 -21.39
CA ARG A 264 27.12 -5.44 -20.51
C ARG A 264 25.85 -5.03 -21.26
N GLU A 265 24.69 -5.39 -20.72
CA GLU A 265 23.43 -4.81 -21.20
C GLU A 265 23.27 -3.38 -20.65
N PRO A 266 22.71 -2.44 -21.44
CA PRO A 266 22.47 -1.08 -20.95
C PRO A 266 21.52 -1.07 -19.75
N ALA A 267 21.77 -0.17 -18.81
CA ALA A 267 20.91 0.02 -17.64
C ALA A 267 19.48 0.45 -18.05
N ASP A 268 18.51 0.20 -17.17
CA ASP A 268 17.16 0.73 -17.31
C ASP A 268 17.08 2.14 -16.72
N ILE A 269 16.19 2.96 -17.27
CA ILE A 269 15.84 4.25 -16.66
C ILE A 269 14.46 4.13 -16.03
N ILE A 270 14.36 4.46 -14.75
CA ILE A 270 13.10 4.48 -14.01
C ILE A 270 12.73 5.94 -13.73
N PHE A 271 11.65 6.41 -14.33
CA PHE A 271 11.09 7.71 -13.99
C PHE A 271 10.10 7.58 -12.83
N ILE A 272 10.31 8.36 -11.77
CA ILE A 272 9.43 8.42 -10.62
C ILE A 272 8.66 9.73 -10.70
N LEU A 273 7.34 9.64 -10.89
CA LEU A 273 6.47 10.80 -10.93
C LEU A 273 6.50 11.56 -9.61
N LYS A 274 6.67 12.88 -9.64
CA LYS A 274 6.55 13.75 -8.47
C LYS A 274 5.62 14.91 -8.82
N ASP A 275 4.78 15.30 -7.87
CA ASP A 275 3.94 16.48 -8.04
C ASP A 275 4.81 17.73 -7.90
N LYS A 276 4.71 18.62 -8.87
CA LYS A 276 5.33 19.95 -8.78
C LYS A 276 4.59 20.76 -7.71
N PRO A 277 5.29 21.47 -6.81
CA PRO A 277 4.63 22.32 -5.82
C PRO A 277 3.75 23.36 -6.52
N HIS A 278 2.48 23.44 -6.11
CA HIS A 278 1.50 24.38 -6.63
C HIS A 278 1.20 25.47 -5.60
N SER A 279 0.87 26.68 -6.05
CA SER A 279 0.71 27.85 -5.20
C SER A 279 -0.53 27.81 -4.30
N LEU A 280 -1.62 27.21 -4.79
CA LEU A 280 -2.91 27.19 -4.09
C LEU A 280 -3.33 25.82 -3.58
N PHE A 281 -2.76 24.75 -4.11
CA PHE A 281 -3.29 23.40 -3.92
C PHE A 281 -2.18 22.43 -3.57
N THR A 282 -2.46 21.54 -2.63
CA THR A 282 -1.64 20.36 -2.37
C THR A 282 -2.48 19.12 -2.62
N ARG A 283 -1.85 18.06 -3.12
CA ARG A 283 -2.56 16.83 -3.45
C ARG A 283 -2.48 15.85 -2.28
N ASP A 284 -3.60 15.20 -2.00
CA ASP A 284 -3.67 14.07 -1.07
C ASP A 284 -3.62 12.70 -1.80
N SER A 285 -3.35 11.64 -1.04
CA SER A 285 -3.25 10.24 -1.49
C SER A 285 -4.49 9.72 -2.23
N ASN A 286 -5.66 10.33 -1.96
CA ASN A 286 -6.95 9.99 -2.55
C ASN A 286 -7.32 10.85 -3.77
N ASN A 287 -6.37 11.57 -4.37
CA ASN A 287 -6.60 12.51 -5.47
C ASN A 287 -7.50 13.71 -5.11
N ASN A 288 -7.63 13.98 -3.81
CA ASN A 288 -8.24 15.20 -3.32
C ASN A 288 -7.25 16.36 -3.45
N LEU A 289 -7.78 17.55 -3.69
CA LEU A 289 -7.03 18.80 -3.64
C LEU A 289 -7.28 19.46 -2.30
N LEU A 290 -6.22 19.78 -1.58
CA LEU A 290 -6.23 20.48 -0.31
C LEU A 290 -5.88 21.94 -0.57
N HIS A 291 -6.69 22.85 -0.06
CA HIS A 291 -6.44 24.28 -0.11
C HIS A 291 -6.53 24.86 1.30
N THR A 292 -5.47 25.53 1.75
CA THR A 292 -5.46 26.22 3.03
C THR A 292 -5.78 27.69 2.82
N ALA A 293 -6.92 28.13 3.34
CA ALA A 293 -7.36 29.50 3.27
C ALA A 293 -7.05 30.23 4.59
N ASN A 294 -6.25 31.28 4.50
CA ASN A 294 -5.97 32.15 5.63
C ASN A 294 -7.13 33.14 5.82
N VAL A 295 -7.76 33.10 6.99
CA VAL A 295 -8.90 33.95 7.35
C VAL A 295 -8.65 34.64 8.68
N SER A 296 -9.00 35.91 8.78
CA SER A 296 -8.92 36.62 10.06
C SER A 296 -10.01 36.14 11.01
N LEU A 297 -9.75 36.23 12.32
CA LEU A 297 -10.73 35.89 13.36
C LEU A 297 -12.10 36.57 13.14
N LYS A 298 -12.10 37.84 12.70
CA LYS A 298 -13.34 38.56 12.38
C LYS A 298 -14.15 37.85 11.29
N LYS A 299 -13.51 37.45 10.19
CA LYS A 299 -14.19 36.73 9.10
C LYS A 299 -14.61 35.33 9.55
N ALA A 300 -13.81 34.68 10.38
CA ALA A 300 -14.14 33.36 10.92
C ALA A 300 -15.43 33.39 11.77
N LEU A 301 -15.65 34.46 12.54
CA LEU A 301 -16.85 34.64 13.39
C LEU A 301 -18.07 35.18 12.65
N LEU A 302 -17.87 36.13 11.71
CA LEU A 302 -18.97 36.81 11.01
C LEU A 302 -19.40 36.13 9.70
N GLY A 303 -18.59 35.21 9.21
CA GLY A 303 -18.77 34.55 7.92
C GLY A 303 -17.66 34.88 6.92
N VAL A 304 -17.32 33.86 6.13
CA VAL A 304 -16.24 33.91 5.14
C VAL A 304 -16.85 33.81 3.75
N SER A 305 -16.55 34.79 2.88
CA SER A 305 -16.90 34.76 1.46
C SER A 305 -15.70 35.13 0.59
N TYR A 306 -15.27 34.23 -0.30
CA TYR A 306 -14.25 34.49 -1.31
C TYR A 306 -14.36 33.47 -2.46
N CYS A 307 -13.69 33.74 -3.57
CA CYS A 307 -13.66 32.82 -4.72
C CYS A 307 -12.28 32.16 -4.85
N ILE A 308 -12.26 30.89 -5.21
CA ILE A 308 -11.05 30.12 -5.51
C ILE A 308 -11.12 29.69 -6.98
N GLN A 309 -10.01 29.80 -7.70
CA GLN A 309 -9.89 29.26 -9.05
C GLN A 309 -9.41 27.80 -8.98
N GLY A 310 -10.23 26.87 -9.49
CA GLY A 310 -9.87 25.45 -9.60
C GLY A 310 -8.87 25.19 -10.75
N LEU A 311 -8.35 23.96 -10.80
CA LEU A 311 -7.35 23.55 -11.82
C LEU A 311 -7.87 23.61 -13.27
N ASN A 312 -9.19 23.55 -13.46
CA ASN A 312 -9.85 23.69 -14.76
C ASN A 312 -10.17 25.15 -15.13
N GLY A 313 -9.77 26.12 -14.30
CA GLY A 313 -10.10 27.54 -14.46
C GLY A 313 -11.52 27.91 -13.99
N ARG A 314 -12.32 26.96 -13.50
CA ARG A 314 -13.64 27.23 -12.92
C ARG A 314 -13.47 27.97 -11.59
N ARG A 315 -14.33 28.95 -11.32
CA ARG A 315 -14.37 29.66 -10.04
C ARG A 315 -15.32 28.94 -9.08
N HIS A 316 -14.88 28.79 -7.83
CA HIS A 316 -15.65 28.21 -6.73
C HIS A 316 -15.88 29.28 -5.68
N ASP A 317 -17.15 29.60 -5.44
CA ASP A 317 -17.54 30.56 -4.42
C ASP A 317 -17.61 29.86 -3.07
N VAL A 318 -16.62 30.15 -2.22
CA VAL A 318 -16.56 29.67 -0.84
C VAL A 318 -17.32 30.64 0.03
N ASN A 319 -18.56 30.27 0.36
CA ASN A 319 -19.41 31.03 1.27
C ASN A 319 -19.75 30.17 2.50
N VAL A 320 -19.26 30.59 3.66
CA VAL A 320 -19.52 29.97 4.96
C VAL A 320 -20.14 31.02 5.86
N ARG A 321 -21.42 30.83 6.21
CA ARG A 321 -22.15 31.70 7.14
C ARG A 321 -21.97 31.30 8.60
N ASP A 322 -21.67 30.02 8.83
CA ASP A 322 -21.44 29.47 10.15
C ASP A 322 -20.09 29.90 10.71
N ILE A 323 -19.93 29.80 12.02
CA ILE A 323 -18.67 30.12 12.70
C ILE A 323 -17.60 29.10 12.29
N VAL A 324 -16.52 29.61 11.70
CA VAL A 324 -15.36 28.81 11.30
C VAL A 324 -14.45 28.65 12.52
N HIS A 325 -14.36 27.44 13.05
CA HIS A 325 -13.44 27.09 14.14
C HIS A 325 -12.14 26.47 13.62
N PRO A 326 -11.07 26.40 14.42
CA PRO A 326 -9.86 25.66 14.05
C PRO A 326 -10.20 24.21 13.69
N GLY A 327 -9.69 23.73 12.56
CA GLY A 327 -10.00 22.40 12.05
C GLY A 327 -11.35 22.29 11.31
N TYR A 328 -12.09 23.39 11.13
CA TYR A 328 -13.24 23.42 10.24
C TYR A 328 -12.78 23.13 8.80
N VAL A 329 -13.50 22.22 8.13
CA VAL A 329 -13.19 21.78 6.77
C VAL A 329 -14.44 21.90 5.90
N LYS A 330 -14.32 22.61 4.77
CA LYS A 330 -15.37 22.67 3.75
C LYS A 330 -14.99 21.81 2.56
N ARG A 331 -15.89 20.93 2.14
CA ARG A 331 -15.67 20.00 1.02
C ARG A 331 -16.52 20.38 -0.19
N TYR A 332 -15.90 20.41 -1.36
CA TYR A 332 -16.54 20.56 -2.67
C TYR A 332 -16.35 19.27 -3.45
N GLN A 333 -17.44 18.54 -3.62
CA GLN A 333 -17.42 17.20 -4.22
C GLN A 333 -17.09 17.27 -5.72
N GLY A 334 -16.21 16.38 -6.18
CA GLY A 334 -15.88 16.23 -7.60
C GLY A 334 -14.99 17.32 -8.20
N GLU A 335 -14.48 18.26 -7.39
CA GLU A 335 -13.61 19.36 -7.84
C GLU A 335 -12.10 19.06 -7.68
N GLY A 336 -11.75 17.81 -7.37
CA GLY A 336 -10.37 17.32 -7.27
C GLY A 336 -9.79 16.80 -8.60
N LEU A 337 -8.76 15.96 -8.49
CA LEU A 337 -8.13 15.30 -9.64
C LEU A 337 -8.94 14.07 -10.09
N PRO A 338 -8.90 13.69 -11.38
CA PRO A 338 -9.54 12.48 -11.85
C PRO A 338 -8.95 11.22 -11.18
N LEU A 339 -9.78 10.19 -11.02
CA LEU A 339 -9.33 8.90 -10.50
C LEU A 339 -8.71 8.06 -11.62
N PRO A 340 -7.51 7.49 -11.46
CA PRO A 340 -6.83 6.76 -12.54
C PRO A 340 -7.56 5.48 -12.97
N LYS A 341 -8.33 4.87 -12.05
CA LYS A 341 -9.19 3.71 -12.39
C LYS A 341 -10.48 4.10 -13.10
N THR A 342 -11.01 5.28 -12.80
CA THR A 342 -12.30 5.76 -13.31
C THR A 342 -12.19 7.24 -13.64
N PRO A 343 -11.70 7.60 -14.84
CA PRO A 343 -11.42 9.00 -15.19
C PRO A 343 -12.67 9.89 -15.22
N SER A 344 -13.86 9.29 -15.31
CA SER A 344 -15.15 9.99 -15.20
C SER A 344 -15.42 10.52 -13.78
N LYS A 345 -14.86 9.89 -12.74
CA LYS A 345 -15.00 10.34 -11.36
C LYS A 345 -13.76 11.13 -10.95
N ARG A 346 -13.99 12.14 -10.11
CA ARG A 346 -12.96 13.03 -9.59
C ARG A 346 -12.95 12.96 -8.06
N GLY A 347 -11.79 13.24 -7.47
CA GLY A 347 -11.68 13.51 -6.04
C GLY A 347 -12.37 14.83 -5.66
N ASP A 348 -12.19 15.22 -4.42
CA ASP A 348 -12.83 16.41 -3.86
C ASP A 348 -11.84 17.56 -3.68
N LEU A 349 -12.33 18.80 -3.72
CA LEU A 349 -11.59 19.97 -3.22
C LEU A 349 -11.95 20.17 -1.75
N ILE A 350 -10.95 20.12 -0.90
CA ILE A 350 -11.04 20.23 0.55
C ILE A 350 -10.39 21.55 0.94
N VAL A 351 -11.21 22.48 1.42
CA VAL A 351 -10.78 23.78 1.91
C VAL A 351 -10.67 23.73 3.42
N THR A 352 -9.46 23.90 3.92
CA THR A 352 -9.16 24.06 5.34
C THR A 352 -8.96 25.54 5.65
N PHE A 353 -9.33 25.97 6.85
CA PHE A 353 -9.23 27.36 7.26
C PHE A 353 -8.17 27.52 8.34
N ASN A 354 -7.17 28.34 8.05
CA ASN A 354 -6.19 28.78 9.03
C ASN A 354 -6.62 30.14 9.58
N ILE A 355 -6.88 30.19 10.89
CA ILE A 355 -7.44 31.38 11.54
C ILE A 355 -6.32 32.23 12.12
N GLU A 356 -6.17 33.43 11.57
CA GLU A 356 -5.19 34.40 12.04
C GLU A 356 -5.81 35.27 13.14
N PHE A 357 -5.22 35.18 14.34
CA PHE A 357 -5.60 36.00 15.47
C PHE A 357 -4.92 37.38 15.39
N PRO A 358 -5.64 38.46 15.76
CA PRO A 358 -5.02 39.79 15.84
C PRO A 358 -3.94 39.81 16.92
N THR A 359 -2.79 40.42 16.62
CA THR A 359 -1.68 40.55 17.58
C THR A 359 -1.94 41.60 18.65
N PHE A 360 -2.79 42.58 18.35
CA PHE A 360 -3.14 43.66 19.26
C PHE A 360 -4.61 44.03 19.15
N LEU A 361 -5.20 44.36 20.30
CA LEU A 361 -6.57 44.88 20.43
C LEU A 361 -6.55 46.05 21.42
N SER A 362 -7.18 47.16 21.03
CA SER A 362 -7.38 48.33 21.89
C SER A 362 -8.29 48.01 23.08
N TRP A 363 -8.22 48.83 24.13
CA TRP A 363 -9.03 48.62 25.34
C TRP A 363 -10.54 48.66 25.04
N ASP A 364 -10.99 49.61 24.21
CA ASP A 364 -12.40 49.70 23.81
C ASP A 364 -12.87 48.45 23.05
N GLN A 365 -12.04 47.93 22.14
CA GLN A 365 -12.35 46.69 21.42
C GLN A 365 -12.45 45.50 22.37
N ARG A 366 -11.56 45.40 23.36
CA ARG A 366 -11.61 44.32 24.37
C ARG A 366 -12.88 44.40 25.21
N ARG A 367 -13.31 45.60 25.61
CA ARG A 367 -14.55 45.80 26.35
C ARG A 367 -15.76 45.29 25.54
N VAL A 368 -15.89 45.73 24.29
CA VAL A 368 -16.98 45.29 23.41
C VAL A 368 -16.96 43.77 23.18
N LEU A 369 -15.78 43.18 22.98
CA LEU A 369 -15.66 41.74 22.81
C LEU A 369 -16.01 40.97 24.08
N SER A 370 -15.67 41.49 25.25
CA SER A 370 -16.04 40.91 26.56
C SER A 370 -17.55 40.87 26.76
N ASP A 371 -18.27 41.88 26.27
CA ASP A 371 -19.73 41.93 26.38
C ASP A 371 -20.43 41.02 25.34
N CYS A 372 -19.78 40.77 24.20
CA CYS A 372 -20.38 40.07 23.06
C CYS A 372 -20.06 38.57 22.98
N LEU A 373 -18.90 38.12 23.48
CA LEU A 373 -18.46 36.73 23.36
C LEU A 373 -18.91 35.90 24.58
N PRO A 374 -19.38 34.66 24.39
CA PRO A 374 -19.73 33.78 25.50
C PRO A 374 -18.47 33.28 26.23
N ASN A 375 -18.62 32.95 27.52
CA ASN A 375 -17.58 32.40 28.39
C ASN A 375 -17.28 30.92 28.12
#